data_AF-A0A7W0V3H0-F1
#
_entry.id   AF-A0A7W0V3H0-F1
#
_cell.length_a   1.000
_cell.length_b   1.000
_cell.length_c   1.000
_cell.angle_alpha   90.00
_cell.angle_beta   90.00
_cell.angle_gamma   90.00
#
_symmetry.space_group_name_H-M   'P 1'
#
loop_
_entity.id
_entity.type
_entity.pdbx_description
1 polymer ?
#
loop_
_entity_poly.entity_id
_entity_poly.type
_entity_poly.pdbx_seq_one_letter_code
_entity_poly.pdbx_strand_id
1 'polypeptide(L)' 'MQVNFGEFTRIREIERLRKAFGAGRWRKLKGTASVRFDDGTIHRVELHWYEAHGIGRRKLKIKEYLD' A
#
# COMPACT_ATOMS: atom_id res chain seq x y z
N MET A 1 -9.30 -8.22 -10.17
CA MET A 1 -7.97 -7.55 -10.17
C MET A 1 -7.03 -8.42 -9.36
N GLN A 2 -6.07 -9.10 -10.01
CA GLN A 2 -5.11 -9.96 -9.35
C GLN A 2 -3.96 -9.08 -8.86
N VAL A 3 -3.84 -8.88 -7.55
CA VAL A 3 -2.78 -8.08 -6.94
C VAL A 3 -1.71 -9.05 -6.45
N ASN A 4 -0.55 -9.06 -7.09
CA ASN A 4 0.59 -9.83 -6.59
C ASN A 4 1.20 -9.07 -5.41
N PHE A 5 1.25 -9.69 -4.22
CA PHE A 5 1.71 -9.05 -2.99
C PHE A 5 3.16 -9.41 -2.65
N GLY A 6 3.93 -8.43 -2.18
CA GLY A 6 5.21 -8.63 -1.51
C GLY A 6 5.21 -7.95 -0.14
N GLU A 7 5.79 -8.58 0.88
CA GLU A 7 5.89 -8.00 2.23
C GLU A 7 7.27 -7.37 2.46
N PHE A 8 7.30 -6.22 3.15
CA PHE A 8 8.55 -5.63 3.65
C PHE A 8 8.77 -5.99 5.12
N THR A 9 10.01 -6.34 5.47
CA THR A 9 10.38 -6.86 6.79
C THR A 9 10.42 -5.83 7.92
N ARG A 10 10.45 -4.51 7.63
CA ARG A 10 10.61 -3.49 8.68
C ARG A 10 9.74 -2.24 8.47
N ILE A 11 9.02 -1.85 9.53
CA ILE A 11 8.25 -0.59 9.61
C ILE A 11 8.94 0.33 10.61
N ARG A 12 9.64 1.35 10.12
CA ARG A 12 10.32 2.33 10.97
C ARG A 12 9.36 3.28 11.70
N GLU A 13 8.18 3.52 11.13
CA GLU A 13 7.20 4.49 11.64
C GLU A 13 5.98 3.82 12.31
N ILE A 14 6.15 2.62 12.88
CA ILE A 14 5.04 1.84 13.46
C ILE A 14 4.29 2.61 14.56
N GLU A 15 5.01 3.37 15.39
CA GLU A 15 4.42 4.21 16.44
C GLU A 15 3.55 5.33 15.87
N ARG A 16 3.94 5.94 14.74
CA ARG A 16 3.11 6.95 14.06
C ARG A 16 1.84 6.33 13.49
N LEU A 17 1.92 5.12 12.93
CA LEU A 17 0.76 4.41 12.41
C LEU A 17 -0.22 4.05 13.53
N ARG A 18 0.30 3.57 14.67
CA ARG A 18 -0.51 3.27 15.85
C ARG A 18 -1.20 4.49 16.43
N LYS A 19 -0.49 5.62 16.52
CA LYS A 19 -1.06 6.88 17.00
C LYS A 19 -2.17 7.42 16.09
N ALA A 20 -2.01 7.29 14.77
CA ALA A 20 -2.95 7.84 13.79
C ALA A 20 -4.18 6.95 13.53
N PHE A 21 -3.99 5.63 13.54
CA PHE A 21 -5.00 4.68 13.05
C PHE A 21 -5.34 3.57 14.06
N GLY A 22 -4.66 3.52 15.21
CA GLY A 22 -4.92 2.56 16.27
C GLY A 22 -3.91 1.42 16.33
N ALA A 23 -3.96 0.70 17.46
CA ALA A 23 -3.17 -0.50 17.69
C ALA A 23 -3.56 -1.61 16.71
N GLY A 24 -2.56 -2.27 16.14
CA GLY A 24 -2.78 -3.36 15.19
C GLY A 24 -1.47 -4.01 14.76
N ARG A 25 -1.59 -5.20 14.15
CA ARG A 25 -0.46 -5.88 13.50
C ARG A 25 -0.20 -5.24 12.15
N TRP A 26 0.47 -4.09 12.18
CA TRP A 26 0.86 -3.36 10.99
C TRP A 26 1.86 -4.17 10.17
N ARG A 27 1.58 -4.28 8.87
CA ARG A 27 2.46 -4.81 7.85
C ARG A 27 2.65 -3.76 6.78
N LYS A 28 3.83 -3.72 6.20
CA LYS A 28 4.10 -2.89 5.02
C LYS A 28 4.06 -3.81 3.81
N LEU A 29 3.13 -3.53 2.93
CA LEU A 29 2.85 -4.34 1.76
C LEU A 29 3.18 -3.55 0.50
N LYS A 30 3.54 -4.28 -0.54
CA LYS A 30 3.51 -3.81 -1.91
C LYS A 30 2.71 -4.74 -2.79
N GLY A 31 2.26 -4.21 -3.90
CA GLY A 31 1.70 -5.02 -4.97
C GLY A 31 1.45 -4.22 -6.22
N THR A 32 1.10 -4.90 -7.30
CA THR A 32 0.86 -4.25 -8.60
C THR A 32 -0.61 -4.11 -8.88
N ALA A 33 -1.03 -2.97 -9.45
CA ALA A 33 -2.41 -2.71 -9.82
C ALA A 33 -2.50 -1.83 -11.06
N SER A 34 -3.60 -1.97 -11.80
CA SER A 34 -3.95 -1.04 -12.87
C SER A 34 -4.70 0.15 -12.26
N VAL A 35 -4.18 1.36 -12.47
CA VAL A 35 -4.77 2.60 -11.97
C VAL A 35 -5.21 3.44 -13.17
N ARG A 36 -6.43 3.96 -13.12
CA ARG A 36 -6.92 4.94 -14.07
C ARG A 36 -6.58 6.34 -13.56
N PHE A 37 -5.86 7.11 -14.37
CA PHE A 37 -5.51 8.50 -14.08
C PHE A 37 -6.62 9.45 -14.56
N ASP A 38 -6.54 10.71 -14.13
CA ASP A 38 -7.51 11.77 -14.44
C ASP A 38 -7.58 12.10 -15.94
N ASP A 39 -6.46 11.93 -16.65
CA ASP A 39 -6.35 12.00 -18.10
C ASP A 39 -7.03 10.83 -18.86
N GLY A 40 -7.55 9.84 -18.14
CA GLY A 40 -8.24 8.67 -18.70
C GLY A 40 -7.32 7.52 -19.08
N THR A 41 -6.00 7.68 -18.95
CA THR A 41 -5.04 6.60 -19.18
C THR A 41 -5.14 5.54 -18.09
N ILE A 42 -4.81 4.29 -18.44
CA ILE A 42 -4.72 3.18 -17.48
C ILE A 42 -3.28 2.73 -17.48
N HIS A 43 -2.64 2.85 -16.32
CA HIS A 43 -1.27 2.41 -16.15
C HIS A 43 -1.14 1.30 -15.11
N ARG A 44 -0.26 0.33 -15.37
CA ARG A 44 0.14 -0.65 -14.37
C ARG A 44 1.18 -0.01 -13.46
N VAL A 45 0.93 -0.03 -12.16
CA VAL A 45 1.82 0.59 -11.17
C VAL A 45 2.14 -0.35 -10.02
N GLU A 46 3.34 -0.21 -9.45
CA GLU A 46 3.67 -0.77 -8.15
C GLU A 46 3.16 0.16 -7.05
N LEU A 47 2.32 -0.37 -6.16
CA LEU A 47 1.72 0.31 -5.04
C LEU A 47 2.36 -0.16 -3.75
N HIS A 48 2.61 0.75 -2.81
CA HIS A 48 3.02 0.43 -1.46
C HIS A 48 2.00 0.97 -0.46
N TRP A 49 1.68 0.22 0.59
CA TRP A 49 0.79 0.66 1.66
C TRP A 49 1.15 0.01 2.99
N TYR A 50 0.50 0.48 4.05
CA TYR A 50 0.47 -0.20 5.34
C TYR A 50 -0.88 -0.84 5.54
N GLU A 51 -0.93 -2.05 6.08
CA GLU A 51 -2.18 -2.73 6.39
C GLU A 51 -2.12 -3.31 7.80
N ALA A 52 -3.22 -3.18 8.54
CA ALA A 52 -3.40 -3.88 9.80
C ALA A 52 -4.75 -4.59 9.79
N HIS A 53 -4.76 -5.78 10.41
CA HIS A 53 -5.99 -6.54 10.60
C HIS A 53 -7.03 -5.71 11.35
N GLY A 54 -8.26 -5.64 10.84
CA GLY A 54 -9.35 -4.85 11.42
C GLY A 54 -9.33 -3.34 11.11
N ILE A 55 -8.22 -2.79 10.60
CA ILE A 55 -8.11 -1.36 10.22
C ILE A 55 -8.10 -1.18 8.69
N GLY A 56 -7.55 -2.15 7.97
CA GLY A 56 -7.44 -2.11 6.51
C GLY A 56 -6.20 -1.34 6.01
N ARG A 57 -6.22 -1.01 4.71
CA ARG A 57 -5.09 -0.39 4.00
C ARG A 57 -5.00 1.11 4.28
N ARG A 58 -3.81 1.60 4.55
CA ARG A 58 -3.49 3.01 4.86
C ARG A 58 -2.23 3.47 4.16
N LYS A 59 -2.16 4.78 3.89
CA LYS A 59 -1.04 5.45 3.18
C LYS A 59 -0.66 4.74 1.87
N LEU A 60 -1.65 4.42 1.05
CA LEU A 60 -1.42 3.89 -0.29
C LEU A 60 -0.65 4.92 -1.12
N LYS A 61 0.38 4.48 -1.82
CA LYS A 61 1.20 5.32 -2.70
C LYS A 61 1.65 4.54 -3.93
N ILE A 62 1.63 5.23 -5.06
CA ILE A 62 2.29 4.78 -6.28
C ILE A 62 3.80 4.91 -6.08
N LYS A 63 4.53 3.85 -6.39
CA LYS A 63 5.99 3.81 -6.28
C LYS A 63 6.69 3.80 -7.62
N GLU A 64 6.14 3.06 -8.56
CA GLU A 64 6.75 2.87 -9.87
C GLU A 64 5.66 2.62 -10.91
N TYR A 65 5.88 3.11 -12.13
CA TYR A 65 5.08 2.76 -13.30
C TYR A 65 5.74 1.56 -13.97
N LEU A 66 4.95 0.54 -14.26
CA LEU A 66 5.38 -0.79 -14.74
C LEU A 66 4.98 -1.05 -16.19
N ASP A 67 4.49 -0.03 -16.90
CA ASP A 67 4.21 -0.09 -18.34
C ASP A 67 5.46 0.18 -19.17
#